data_AF-A0A9W4T7F0-F1
#
_entry.id   AF-A0A9W4T7F0-F1
#
_cell.length_a   1.000
_cell.length_b   1.000
_cell.length_c   1.000
_cell.angle_alpha   90.00
_cell.angle_beta   90.00
_cell.angle_gamma   90.00
#
_symmetry.space_group_name_H-M   'P 1'
#
loop_
_entity.id
_entity.type
_entity.pdbx_description
1 polymer ?
#
loop_
_entity_poly.entity_id
_entity_poly.type
_entity_poly.pdbx_seq_one_letter_code
_entity_poly.pdbx_strand_id
1 'polypeptide(L)' 'VLSLADVWTTFRKTLMHHYGLDSSHYVSVSSLSWDAIFKMTKVKIELFTEMTMHYFIEKAKRGGIVIA' A
#
# COMPACT_ATOMS: atom_id res chain seq x y z
N VAL A 1 18.92 22.18 12.08
CA VAL A 1 18.85 20.71 11.99
C VAL A 1 17.38 20.33 12.06
N LEU A 2 16.81 19.64 11.07
CA LEU A 2 15.42 19.19 11.14
C LEU A 2 15.36 17.91 11.98
N SER A 3 14.53 17.90 13.02
CA SER A 3 14.31 16.69 13.82
C SER A 3 13.46 15.68 13.04
N LEU A 4 13.71 14.39 13.25
CA LEU A 4 12.91 13.31 12.65
C LEU A 4 11.41 13.48 12.93
N ALA A 5 11.05 13.99 14.11
CA ALA A 5 9.67 14.29 14.48
C ALA A 5 9.00 15.33 13.57
N ASP A 6 9.76 16.31 13.09
CA ASP A 6 9.25 17.38 12.22
C ASP A 6 9.05 16.86 10.79
N VAL A 7 9.99 16.05 10.30
CA VAL A 7 9.88 15.32 9.03
C VAL A 7 8.67 14.38 9.05
N TRP A 8 8.49 13.61 10.12
CA TRP A 8 7.35 12.69 10.27
C TRP A 8 6.00 13.40 10.32
N THR A 9 5.94 14.56 11.00
CA THR A 9 4.70 15.35 11.10
C THR A 9 4.34 15.97 9.76
N THR A 10 5.33 16.48 9.03
CA THR A 10 5.12 16.99 7.66
C THR A 10 4.66 15.87 6.72
N PHE A 11 5.29 14.69 6.80
CA PHE A 11 4.89 13.52 6.03
C PHE A 11 3.43 13.10 6.27
N ARG A 12 3.00 12.99 7.53
CA ARG A 12 1.60 12.68 7.87
C ARG A 12 0.62 13.71 7.34
N LYS A 13 0.93 15.01 7.46
CA LYS A 13 0.08 16.09 6.91
C LYS A 13 -0.08 15.96 5.40
N THR A 14 1.02 15.69 4.68
CA THR A 14 1.01 15.49 3.22
C THR A 14 0.17 14.28 2.83
N LEU A 15 0.33 13.15 3.51
CA LEU A 15 -0.45 11.94 3.21
C LEU A 15 -1.94 12.12 3.47
N MET A 16 -2.29 12.80 4.56
CA MET A 16 -3.68 13.14 4.86
C MET A 16 -4.27 14.09 3.81
N HIS A 17 -3.49 15.07 3.33
CA HIS A 17 -3.94 16.02 2.32
C HIS A 17 -4.14 15.36 0.94
N HIS A 18 -3.21 14.51 0.50
CA HIS A 18 -3.26 13.92 -0.85
C HIS A 18 -4.11 12.66 -0.94
N TYR A 19 -4.04 11.78 0.06
CA TYR A 19 -4.67 10.46 0.02
C TYR A 19 -5.72 10.28 1.10
N GLY A 20 -5.78 11.15 2.11
CA GLY A 20 -6.64 10.96 3.29
C GLY A 20 -6.36 9.65 4.02
N LEU A 21 -5.10 9.23 4.04
CA LEU A 21 -4.62 8.02 4.71
C LEU A 21 -3.64 8.44 5.80
N ASP A 22 -3.74 7.83 6.99
CA ASP A 22 -2.77 8.06 8.06
C ASP A 22 -1.64 7.04 8.01
N SER A 23 -0.40 7.53 7.99
CA SER A 23 0.78 6.66 7.93
C SER A 23 0.96 5.80 9.17
N SER A 24 0.40 6.18 10.32
CA SER A 24 0.59 5.48 11.59
C SER A 24 -0.12 4.11 11.62
N HIS A 25 -1.08 3.89 10.71
CA HIS A 25 -1.79 2.61 10.57
C HIS A 25 -1.05 1.58 9.69
N TYR A 26 0.09 1.95 9.10
CA TYR A 26 0.84 1.10 8.18
C TYR A 26 2.24 0.82 8.71
N VAL A 27 2.67 -0.45 8.62
CA VAL A 27 4.01 -0.89 9.02
C VAL A 27 5.07 -0.42 8.03
N SER A 28 4.71 -0.25 6.75
CA SER A 28 5.64 0.16 5.70
C SER A 28 5.02 1.19 4.75
N VAL A 29 5.87 1.99 4.12
CA VAL A 29 5.45 2.92 3.07
C VAL A 29 4.90 2.18 1.86
N SER A 30 5.42 0.99 1.54
CA SER A 30 4.93 0.19 0.42
C SER A 30 3.47 -0.25 0.59
N SER A 31 3.07 -0.67 1.81
CA SER A 31 1.67 -0.98 2.11
C SER A 31 0.77 0.26 2.04
N LEU A 32 1.26 1.41 2.49
CA LEU A 32 0.52 2.67 2.37
C LEU A 32 0.34 3.08 0.90
N SER A 33 1.39 2.96 0.08
CA SER A 33 1.34 3.29 -1.34
C SER A 33 0.37 2.39 -2.08
N TRP A 34 0.29 1.10 -1.73
CA TRP A 34 -0.67 0.16 -2.31
C TRP A 34 -2.12 0.64 -2.09
N ASP A 35 -2.48 0.96 -0.85
CA ASP A 35 -3.83 1.48 -0.53
C ASP A 35 -4.10 2.86 -1.14
N ALA A 36 -3.09 3.73 -1.19
CA ALA A 36 -3.17 5.04 -1.84
C ALA A 36 -3.51 4.91 -3.33
N ILE A 37 -2.90 3.93 -4.03
CA ILE A 37 -3.17 3.65 -5.45
C ILE A 37 -4.63 3.23 -5.63
N PHE A 38 -5.16 2.31 -4.80
CA PHE A 38 -6.58 1.91 -4.92
C PHE A 38 -7.53 3.05 -4.61
N LYS A 39 -7.21 3.88 -3.61
CA LYS A 39 -8.05 5.02 -3.23
C LYS A 39 -8.08 6.10 -4.33
N MET A 40 -6.96 6.33 -5.00
CA MET A 40 -6.87 7.27 -6.13
C MET A 40 -7.55 6.74 -7.39
N THR A 41 -7.26 5.51 -7.78
CA THR A 41 -7.77 4.91 -9.03
C THR A 41 -9.21 4.43 -8.91
N LYS A 42 -9.72 4.23 -7.68
CA LYS A 42 -11.03 3.64 -7.36
C LYS A 42 -11.24 2.25 -7.98
N VAL A 43 -10.17 1.63 -8.45
CA VAL A 43 -10.20 0.29 -9.02
C VAL A 43 -10.39 -0.69 -7.86
N LYS A 44 -11.37 -1.58 -7.97
CA LYS A 44 -11.48 -2.73 -7.08
C LYS A 44 -10.76 -3.89 -7.75
N ILE A 45 -9.94 -4.60 -6.98
CA ILE A 45 -9.35 -5.85 -7.46
C ILE A 45 -10.50 -6.85 -7.61
N GLU A 46 -10.78 -7.28 -8.83
CA GLU A 46 -11.76 -8.31 -9.12
C GLU A 46 -11.16 -9.70 -8.82
N LEU A 47 -12.04 -10.69 -8.59
CA LEU A 47 -11.61 -12.05 -8.35
C LEU A 47 -10.95 -12.63 -9.61
N PHE A 48 -9.70 -13.09 -9.47
CA PHE A 48 -8.97 -13.69 -10.58
C PHE A 48 -9.65 -14.98 -11.04
N THR A 49 -10.25 -14.95 -12.22
CA THR A 49 -10.88 -16.11 -12.88
C THR A 49 -9.92 -16.87 -13.79
N GLU A 50 -8.88 -16.19 -14.29
CA GLU A 50 -7.92 -16.73 -15.25
C GLU A 50 -6.63 -17.24 -14.58
N MET A 51 -6.18 -18.43 -14.99
CA MET A 51 -4.98 -19.11 -14.44
C MET A 51 -3.69 -18.30 -14.64
N THR A 52 -3.60 -17.53 -15.72
CA THR A 52 -2.42 -16.68 -15.99
C THR A 52 -2.24 -15.57 -14.95
N MET A 53 -3.34 -15.01 -14.44
CA MET A 53 -3.29 -13.97 -13.39
C MET A 53 -2.84 -14.55 -12.06
N HIS A 54 -3.30 -15.75 -11.72
CA HIS A 54 -2.84 -16.50 -10.55
C HIS A 54 -1.33 -16.77 -10.61
N TYR A 55 -0.84 -17.27 -11.75
CA TYR A 55 0.58 -17.58 -11.92
C TYR A 55 1.48 -16.34 -11.85
N PHE A 56 0.98 -15.19 -12.33
CA PHE A 56 1.70 -13.92 -12.21
C PHE A 56 1.90 -13.52 -10.75
N ILE A 57 0.86 -13.63 -9.93
CA ILE A 57 0.92 -13.29 -8.50
C ILE A 57 1.78 -14.30 -7.73
N GLU A 58 1.67 -15.60 -8.04
CA GLU A 58 2.52 -16.62 -7.44
C GLU A 58 4.00 -16.36 -7.70
N LYS A 59 4.37 -15.99 -8.94
CA LYS A 59 5.74 -15.60 -9.29
C LYS A 59 6.18 -14.30 -8.63
N ALA A 60 5.28 -13.34 -8.46
CA ALA A 60 5.58 -12.07 -7.79
C ALA A 60 5.75 -12.21 -6.27
N LYS A 61 5.24 -13.31 -5.69
CA LYS A 61 5.31 -13.57 -4.25
C LYS A 61 6.76 -13.89 -3.83
N ARG A 62 7.37 -12.99 -3.05
CA ARG A 62 8.75 -13.16 -2.53
C ARG A 62 8.84 -14.01 -1.24
N GLY A 63 7.85 -14.86 -0.96
CA GLY A 63 7.74 -15.68 0.26
C GLY A 63 6.73 -16.85 0.14
N GLY A 64 6.63 -17.71 1.16
CA GLY A 64 5.82 -18.95 1.14
C GLY A 64 4.30 -18.76 1.15
N ILE A 65 3.55 -19.85 0.94
CA ILE A 65 2.07 -19.89 0.93
C ILE A 65 1.56 -19.62 2.35
N VAL A 66 0.92 -18.48 2.57
CA VAL A 66 0.00 -18.29 3.70
C VAL A 66 -1.38 -18.62 3.18
N ILE A 67 -1.82 -19.84 3.49
CA ILE A 67 -3.23 -20.21 3.52
C ILE A 67 -3.80 -19.59 4.80
N ALA A 68 -4.73 -18.65 4.63
CA ALA A 68 -5.65 -18.19 5.67
C ALA A 68 -7.07 -18.53 5.20
#